data_AF-G1VIW4-F1
#
_entry.id   AF-G1VIW4-F1
#
_cell.length_a   1.000
_cell.length_b   1.000
_cell.length_c   1.000
_cell.angle_alpha   90.00
_cell.angle_beta   90.00
_cell.angle_gamma   90.00
#
_symmetry.space_group_name_H-M   'P 1'
#
loop_
_entity.id
_entity.type
_entity.pdbx_description
1 polymer ?
#
loop_
_entity_poly.entity_id
_entity_poly.type
_entity_poly.pdbx_seq_one_letter_code
_entity_poly.pdbx_strand_id
1 'polypeptide(L)'
;LASCANEDIAQNQKGKDSDANLTTFSTGDPTTRTSMESNGTFYWESGDKIWVKDDNGAWQQSSNAPTEKTASFEFKVPGKFTKSSTYKVYYPGQNGNKDQVSIAANQSQEEPNTTTHFGISGDCGIASST
;
A
#
# COMPACT_ATOMS: atom_id res chain seq x y z
N LEU A 1 6.36 10.61 -19.88
CA LEU A 1 5.54 10.57 -18.65
C LEU A 1 6.32 9.75 -17.64
N ALA A 2 7.10 10.44 -16.81
CA ALA A 2 7.94 9.83 -15.79
C ALA A 2 7.10 9.74 -14.51
N SER A 3 6.90 8.54 -13.99
CA SER A 3 6.32 8.32 -12.67
C SER A 3 7.21 7.32 -11.94
N CYS A 4 7.41 7.56 -10.64
CA CYS A 4 8.26 6.82 -9.70
C CYS A 4 9.69 7.39 -9.59
N ALA A 5 9.93 8.20 -8.56
CA ALA A 5 11.27 8.44 -8.02
C ALA A 5 11.12 8.97 -6.57
N ASN A 6 11.20 8.07 -5.58
CA ASN A 6 12.08 8.18 -4.42
C ASN A 6 11.65 7.18 -3.33
N GLU A 7 12.10 5.93 -3.41
CA GLU A 7 12.02 5.02 -2.26
C GLU A 7 13.30 4.15 -2.19
N ASP A 8 13.88 4.05 -0.99
CA ASP A 8 15.13 3.34 -0.70
C ASP A 8 14.81 1.98 -0.05
N ILE A 9 15.21 0.87 -0.68
CA ILE A 9 15.01 -0.49 -0.15
C ILE A 9 16.16 -0.83 0.81
N ALA A 10 15.90 -0.68 2.11
CA ALA A 10 16.84 -1.11 3.14
C ALA A 10 16.49 -2.52 3.69
N GLN A 11 17.39 -3.50 3.51
CA GLN A 11 17.35 -4.77 4.24
C GLN A 11 18.17 -4.66 5.52
N ASN A 12 17.50 -4.71 6.68
CA ASN A 12 18.17 -4.74 7.98
C ASN A 12 18.87 -6.08 8.22
N GLN A 13 20.16 -6.15 7.92
CA GLN A 13 21.03 -7.27 8.31
C GLN A 13 21.72 -7.00 9.65
N LYS A 14 20.97 -6.96 10.76
CA LYS A 14 21.50 -7.26 12.11
C LYS A 14 20.43 -7.14 13.19
N GLY A 15 20.17 -8.24 13.89
CA GLY A 15 19.43 -8.26 15.16
C GLY A 15 18.75 -9.60 15.39
N LYS A 16 19.00 -10.22 16.55
CA LYS A 16 18.23 -11.39 17.01
C LYS A 16 16.75 -11.01 17.19
N ASP A 17 15.89 -11.97 16.86
CA ASP A 17 14.42 -12.02 16.98
C ASP A 17 13.56 -11.44 15.83
N SER A 18 12.74 -12.35 15.27
CA SER A 18 11.48 -12.20 14.52
C SER A 18 11.41 -11.36 13.23
N ASP A 19 12.29 -10.40 12.98
CA ASP A 19 12.22 -9.50 11.81
C ASP A 19 13.11 -9.95 10.62
N ALA A 20 13.81 -11.07 10.74
CA ALA A 20 14.87 -11.49 9.80
C ALA A 20 14.42 -11.77 8.34
N ASN A 21 13.13 -11.71 8.03
CA ASN A 21 12.57 -11.98 6.69
C ASN A 21 11.57 -10.92 6.21
N LEU A 22 11.58 -9.71 6.81
CA LEU A 22 10.71 -8.62 6.40
C LEU A 22 11.48 -7.65 5.51
N THR A 23 10.87 -7.25 4.40
CA THR A 23 11.34 -6.14 3.57
C THR A 23 10.47 -4.94 3.84
N THR A 24 11.09 -3.81 4.14
CA THR A 24 10.38 -2.53 4.34
C THR A 24 10.19 -1.86 3.00
N PHE A 25 8.95 -1.51 2.70
CA PHE A 25 8.54 -0.65 1.60
C PHE A 25 8.07 0.66 2.23
N SER A 26 8.90 1.68 2.17
CA SER A 26 8.53 3.04 2.59
C SER A 26 7.78 3.70 1.44
N THR A 27 6.80 4.56 1.73
CA THR A 27 6.10 5.34 0.71
C THR A 27 6.49 6.81 0.84
N GLY A 28 6.84 7.47 -0.27
CA GLY A 28 6.93 8.94 -0.32
C GLY A 28 5.55 9.62 -0.29
N ASP A 29 5.49 10.91 -0.63
CA ASP A 29 4.22 11.62 -0.81
C ASP A 29 3.34 10.87 -1.83
N PRO A 30 2.11 10.49 -1.48
CA PRO A 30 1.31 9.55 -2.27
C PRO A 30 0.90 10.18 -3.61
N THR A 31 1.36 9.58 -4.70
CA THR A 31 0.98 9.97 -6.08
C THR A 31 -0.17 9.15 -6.65
N THR A 32 -0.58 8.05 -5.98
CA THR A 32 -1.71 7.18 -6.38
C THR A 32 -2.54 6.66 -5.15
N ARG A 33 -3.55 7.47 -4.74
CA ARG A 33 -4.77 7.27 -3.88
C ARG A 33 -4.72 6.60 -2.47
N THR A 34 -5.48 7.20 -1.52
CA THR A 34 -6.52 6.48 -0.70
C THR A 34 -7.61 7.28 0.02
N SER A 35 -7.38 8.54 0.40
CA SER A 35 -8.44 9.43 0.91
C SER A 35 -8.07 10.87 0.62
N MET A 36 -9.02 11.68 0.15
CA MET A 36 -8.74 13.04 -0.31
C MET A 36 -9.29 14.06 0.70
N GLU A 37 -8.48 15.00 1.19
CA GLU A 37 -9.06 16.20 1.79
C GLU A 37 -9.63 17.11 0.70
N SER A 38 -10.51 18.06 1.03
CA SER A 38 -11.10 18.96 0.02
C SER A 38 -10.07 19.74 -0.81
N ASN A 39 -8.81 19.77 -0.35
CA ASN A 39 -7.65 20.36 -1.03
C ASN A 39 -6.91 19.41 -2.01
N GLY A 40 -7.35 18.16 -2.15
CA GLY A 40 -6.73 17.20 -3.07
C GLY A 40 -5.62 16.31 -2.48
N THR A 41 -5.32 16.42 -1.17
CA THR A 41 -4.22 15.65 -0.55
C THR A 41 -4.63 14.22 -0.23
N PHE A 42 -3.77 13.24 -0.59
CA PHE A 42 -3.99 11.81 -0.37
C PHE A 42 -3.37 11.31 0.94
N TYR A 43 -4.04 10.37 1.62
CA TYR A 43 -3.55 9.75 2.85
C TYR A 43 -3.80 8.25 2.90
N TRP A 44 -2.93 7.53 3.60
CA TRP A 44 -3.18 6.19 4.13
C TRP A 44 -4.10 6.25 5.34
N GLU A 45 -4.94 5.24 5.50
CA GLU A 45 -5.91 5.13 6.58
C GLU A 45 -5.66 3.90 7.46
N SER A 46 -6.33 3.88 8.62
CA SER A 46 -6.22 2.78 9.57
C SER A 46 -6.59 1.45 8.92
N GLY A 47 -5.70 0.48 9.02
CA GLY A 47 -5.91 -0.86 8.47
C GLY A 47 -5.56 -1.03 6.98
N ASP A 48 -5.10 0.01 6.29
CA ASP A 48 -4.62 -0.13 4.91
C ASP A 48 -3.47 -1.14 4.80
N LYS A 49 -3.48 -1.93 3.73
CA LYS A 49 -2.52 -3.01 3.46
C LYS A 49 -2.06 -2.97 2.01
N ILE A 50 -0.80 -3.31 1.79
CA ILE A 50 -0.26 -3.52 0.44
C ILE A 50 -0.01 -5.00 0.17
N TRP A 51 0.04 -5.34 -1.12
CA TRP A 51 0.40 -6.65 -1.64
C TRP A 51 1.57 -6.54 -2.61
N VAL A 52 2.52 -7.46 -2.48
CA VAL A 52 3.67 -7.57 -3.37
C VAL A 52 3.85 -9.04 -3.73
N LYS A 53 4.19 -9.32 -4.99
CA LYS A 53 4.54 -10.68 -5.41
C LYS A 53 6.04 -10.90 -5.20
N ASP A 54 6.40 -11.91 -4.43
CA ASP A 54 7.78 -12.22 -4.08
C ASP A 54 8.54 -12.93 -5.20
N ASP A 55 9.84 -13.18 -4.98
CA ASP A 55 10.74 -13.89 -5.89
C ASP A 55 10.27 -15.31 -6.27
N ASN A 56 9.40 -15.92 -5.46
CA ASN A 56 8.83 -17.24 -5.71
C ASN A 56 7.50 -17.17 -6.46
N GLY A 57 7.03 -15.96 -6.78
CA GLY A 57 5.74 -15.72 -7.41
C GLY A 57 4.56 -15.77 -6.43
N ALA A 58 4.82 -15.87 -5.13
CA ALA A 58 3.78 -15.90 -4.11
C ALA A 58 3.34 -14.48 -3.74
N TRP A 59 2.04 -14.31 -3.50
CA TRP A 59 1.50 -13.05 -3.02
C TRP A 59 1.77 -12.90 -1.53
N GLN A 60 2.35 -11.77 -1.15
CA GLN A 60 2.66 -11.40 0.23
C GLN A 60 1.91 -10.12 0.59
N GLN A 61 1.26 -10.10 1.75
CA GLN A 61 0.57 -8.95 2.29
C GLN A 61 1.42 -8.28 3.37
N SER A 62 1.36 -6.96 3.52
CA SER A 62 2.04 -6.29 4.64
C SER A 62 1.57 -6.82 6.00
N SER A 63 2.52 -7.09 6.90
CA SER A 63 2.24 -7.59 8.24
C SER A 63 1.72 -6.48 9.17
N ASN A 64 2.12 -5.23 8.93
CA ASN A 64 1.65 -4.03 9.62
C ASN A 64 0.71 -3.18 8.74
N ALA A 65 0.06 -2.22 9.38
CA ALA A 65 -0.84 -1.24 8.77
C ALA A 65 -0.77 0.07 9.58
N PRO A 66 -1.11 1.22 8.99
CA PRO A 66 -1.34 2.44 9.75
C PRO A 66 -2.40 2.21 10.82
N THR A 67 -2.28 2.90 11.95
CA THR A 67 -3.31 2.90 13.01
C THR A 67 -4.23 4.11 12.90
N GLU A 68 -3.77 5.16 12.23
CA GLU A 68 -4.45 6.43 12.03
C GLU A 68 -4.11 6.98 10.64
N LYS A 69 -4.78 8.07 10.25
CA LYS A 69 -4.55 8.76 8.98
C LYS A 69 -3.12 9.30 8.91
N THR A 70 -2.38 8.98 7.85
CA THR A 70 -0.99 9.43 7.66
C THR A 70 -0.69 9.68 6.19
N ALA A 71 0.16 10.68 5.90
CA ALA A 71 0.57 10.98 4.52
C ALA A 71 1.55 9.93 3.97
N SER A 72 2.35 9.32 4.85
CA SER A 72 3.32 8.28 4.49
C SER A 72 3.31 7.16 5.53
N PHE A 73 3.67 5.95 5.10
CA PHE A 73 3.77 4.80 5.98
C PHE A 73 4.86 3.84 5.51
N GLU A 74 5.46 3.12 6.45
CA GLU A 74 6.43 2.06 6.15
C GLU A 74 5.77 0.69 6.28
N PHE A 75 5.49 0.05 5.15
CA PHE A 75 4.90 -1.28 5.12
C PHE A 75 5.99 -2.34 5.19
N LYS A 76 5.86 -3.24 6.16
CA LYS A 76 6.69 -4.44 6.30
C LYS A 76 6.02 -5.59 5.58
N VAL A 77 6.62 -6.08 4.50
CA VAL A 77 6.08 -7.20 3.71
C VAL A 77 6.98 -8.42 3.91
N PRO A 78 6.43 -9.56 4.36
CA PRO A 78 7.20 -10.79 4.46
C PRO A 78 7.50 -11.35 3.06
N GLY A 79 8.52 -12.18 2.95
CA GLY A 79 8.85 -12.88 1.71
C GLY A 79 10.25 -12.58 1.23
N LYS A 80 10.54 -13.06 0.01
CA LYS A 80 11.88 -12.95 -0.58
C LYS A 80 11.87 -11.94 -1.73
N PHE A 81 12.63 -10.86 -1.57
CA PHE A 81 12.71 -9.75 -2.53
C PHE A 81 14.17 -9.45 -2.87
N THR A 82 14.81 -10.39 -3.55
CA THR A 82 16.26 -10.37 -3.84
C THR A 82 16.61 -10.49 -5.32
N LYS A 83 15.66 -10.88 -6.20
CA LYS A 83 15.94 -11.09 -7.63
C LYS A 83 15.87 -9.82 -8.47
N SER A 84 15.16 -8.80 -7.99
CA SER A 84 14.96 -7.51 -8.67
C SER A 84 15.26 -6.36 -7.73
N SER A 85 15.66 -5.22 -8.29
CA SER A 85 15.67 -3.93 -7.58
C SER A 85 14.28 -3.31 -7.52
N THR A 86 13.35 -3.75 -8.37
CA THR A 86 11.98 -3.21 -8.45
C THR A 86 10.92 -4.30 -8.32
N TYR A 87 9.88 -4.03 -7.54
CA TYR A 87 8.71 -4.88 -7.38
C TYR A 87 7.43 -4.07 -7.55
N LYS A 88 6.41 -4.68 -8.15
CA LYS A 88 5.08 -4.06 -8.22
C LYS A 88 4.40 -4.18 -6.87
N VAL A 89 3.99 -3.04 -6.33
CA VAL A 89 3.23 -2.91 -5.09
C VAL A 89 1.80 -2.58 -5.45
N TYR A 90 0.86 -3.32 -4.86
CA TYR A 90 -0.57 -3.20 -5.10
C TYR A 90 -1.27 -2.80 -3.82
N TYR A 91 -2.05 -1.73 -3.89
CA TYR A 91 -3.03 -1.40 -2.87
C TYR A 91 -4.42 -1.69 -3.47
N PRO A 92 -5.13 -2.75 -3.06
CA PRO A 92 -6.40 -3.13 -3.70
C PRO A 92 -7.63 -2.52 -3.02
N GLY A 93 -7.44 -1.75 -1.94
CA GLY A 93 -8.54 -1.18 -1.16
C GLY A 93 -9.01 -2.06 -0.02
N GLN A 94 -9.89 -1.50 0.80
CA GLN A 94 -10.50 -2.17 1.95
C GLN A 94 -11.17 -3.50 1.58
N ASN A 95 -11.82 -3.56 0.41
CA ASN A 95 -12.57 -4.73 -0.07
C ASN A 95 -11.84 -5.53 -1.15
N GLY A 96 -10.62 -5.15 -1.50
CA GLY A 96 -9.85 -5.80 -2.55
C GLY A 96 -8.95 -6.93 -2.04
N ASN A 97 -8.34 -7.65 -2.98
CA ASN A 97 -7.46 -8.78 -2.70
C ASN A 97 -6.34 -8.84 -3.73
N LYS A 98 -5.09 -8.86 -3.26
CA LYS A 98 -3.88 -8.93 -4.12
C LYS A 98 -3.87 -7.78 -5.14
N ASP A 99 -4.05 -8.09 -6.42
CA ASP A 99 -4.07 -7.17 -7.55
C ASP A 99 -5.49 -6.87 -8.05
N GLN A 100 -6.52 -7.24 -7.30
CA GLN A 100 -7.93 -7.06 -7.68
C GLN A 100 -8.65 -6.16 -6.70
N VAL A 101 -9.33 -5.14 -7.22
CA VAL A 101 -10.25 -4.28 -6.47
C VAL A 101 -11.67 -4.84 -6.58
N SER A 102 -12.44 -4.75 -5.49
CA SER A 102 -13.87 -5.09 -5.49
C SER A 102 -14.69 -3.82 -5.64
N ILE A 103 -15.53 -3.76 -6.69
CA ILE A 103 -16.46 -2.66 -6.93
C ILE A 103 -17.89 -3.16 -6.69
N ALA A 104 -18.57 -2.62 -5.69
CA ALA A 104 -19.96 -2.96 -5.42
C ALA A 104 -20.88 -2.46 -6.54
N ALA A 105 -21.85 -3.28 -6.94
CA ALA A 105 -22.83 -2.92 -7.97
C ALA A 105 -23.74 -1.75 -7.55
N ASN A 106 -23.93 -1.57 -6.24
CA ASN A 106 -24.68 -0.48 -5.64
C ASN A 106 -23.78 0.23 -4.63
N GLN A 107 -23.72 1.55 -4.70
CA GLN A 107 -22.93 2.40 -3.82
C GLN A 107 -23.87 3.46 -3.22
N SER A 108 -23.69 3.79 -1.95
CA SER A 108 -24.50 4.78 -1.25
C SER A 108 -23.59 5.71 -0.45
N GLN A 109 -23.61 6.99 -0.76
CA GLN A 109 -22.91 8.00 0.03
C GLN A 109 -23.91 8.63 1.02
N GLU A 110 -23.68 8.40 2.31
CA GLU A 110 -24.58 8.89 3.37
C GLU A 110 -24.38 10.38 3.65
N GLU A 111 -23.14 10.87 3.57
CA GLU A 111 -22.77 12.24 3.93
C GLU A 111 -22.04 12.96 2.78
N PRO A 112 -22.42 14.20 2.43
CA PRO A 112 -21.70 15.00 1.45
C PRO A 112 -20.34 15.47 2.00
N ASN A 113 -19.40 15.80 1.11
CA ASN A 113 -18.08 16.37 1.44
C ASN A 113 -17.19 15.50 2.34
N THR A 114 -17.37 14.17 2.31
CA THR A 114 -16.50 13.20 2.99
C THR A 114 -15.84 12.27 1.97
N THR A 115 -14.68 11.72 2.31
CA THR A 115 -13.96 10.73 1.48
C THR A 115 -13.97 9.33 2.07
N THR A 116 -14.68 9.14 3.18
CA THR A 116 -14.84 7.86 3.88
C THR A 116 -15.38 6.75 2.97
N HIS A 117 -16.18 7.09 1.96
CA HIS A 117 -16.76 6.09 1.05
C HIS A 117 -15.79 5.62 -0.06
N PHE A 118 -14.63 6.26 -0.25
CA PHE A 118 -13.65 5.88 -1.27
C PHE A 118 -13.06 4.50 -0.99
N GLY A 119 -12.61 4.24 0.25
CA GLY A 119 -12.10 2.93 0.65
C GLY A 119 -13.08 1.79 0.37
N ILE A 120 -14.37 2.01 0.64
CA ILE A 120 -15.45 1.03 0.42
C ILE A 120 -15.73 0.82 -1.08
N SER A 121 -15.68 1.89 -1.87
CA SER A 121 -16.12 1.90 -3.27
C SER A 121 -15.09 1.41 -4.29
N GLY A 122 -13.90 1.04 -3.82
CA GLY A 122 -12.82 0.59 -4.67
C GLY A 122 -11.68 1.58 -4.73
N ASP A 123 -11.18 1.98 -3.57
CA ASP A 123 -9.87 2.59 -3.51
C ASP A 123 -8.79 1.60 -3.91
N CYS A 124 -8.00 1.93 -4.93
CA CYS A 124 -6.92 1.06 -5.37
C CYS A 124 -5.82 1.85 -6.07
N GLY A 125 -4.58 1.37 -5.91
CA GLY A 125 -3.37 1.96 -6.45
C GLY A 125 -2.34 0.88 -6.82
N ILE A 126 -1.43 1.27 -7.70
CA ILE A 126 -0.27 0.44 -8.08
C ILE A 126 0.97 1.32 -8.14
N ALA A 127 2.07 0.81 -7.59
CA ALA A 127 3.37 1.45 -7.63
C ALA A 127 4.44 0.43 -8.04
N SER A 128 5.61 0.94 -8.45
CA SER A 128 6.82 0.13 -8.56
C SER A 128 7.79 0.61 -7.50
N SER A 129 8.29 -0.30 -6.66
CA SER A 129 9.40 0.02 -5.75
C SER A 129 10.66 0.30 -6.55
N THR A 130 11.54 1.15 -6.03
CA THR A 130 12.84 1.47 -6.63
C THR A 130 14.01 0.95 -5.81
#